data_AF-A0A496RNI0-F1
#
_entry.id   AF-A0A496RNI0-F1
#
_cell.length_a   1.000
_cell.length_b   1.000
_cell.length_c   1.000
_cell.angle_alpha   90.00
_cell.angle_beta   90.00
_cell.angle_gamma   90.00
#
_symmetry.space_group_name_H-M   'P 1'
#
loop_
_entity.id
_entity.type
_entity.pdbx_description
1 polymer ?
#
loop_
_entity_poly.entity_id
_entity_poly.type
_entity_poly.pdbx_seq_one_letter_code
_entity_poly.pdbx_strand_id
1 'polypeptide(L)'
;MRKFKMCNECRKEYYDFSNRRFHAQPNGCFKCDPIIKLTKTTKGKVNYLSTKDPQKILEKVAFLLFQGRIVGIKGIGGYHIACDATNIATVKLLRESERKTYQAFCYNDR
;
A
#
# COMPACT_ATOMS: atom_id res chain seq x y z
N MET A 1 2.59 16.75 1.90
CA MET A 1 3.99 17.03 2.29
C MET A 1 4.15 18.07 3.39
N ARG A 2 3.33 19.14 3.47
CA ARG A 2 3.48 20.21 4.49
C ARG A 2 3.65 19.76 5.96
N LYS A 3 3.15 18.58 6.33
CA LYS A 3 3.27 18.01 7.69
C LYS A 3 4.52 17.13 7.91
N PHE A 4 5.25 16.78 6.84
CA PHE A 4 6.42 15.91 6.88
C PHE A 4 7.68 16.76 6.63
N LYS A 5 8.61 16.74 7.59
CA LYS A 5 9.88 17.45 7.47
C LYS A 5 10.89 16.54 6.76
N MET A 6 11.47 17.01 5.66
CA MET A 6 12.53 16.30 4.95
C MET A 6 13.76 16.09 5.86
N CYS A 7 14.38 14.91 5.80
CA CYS A 7 15.69 14.69 6.39
C CYS A 7 16.79 15.39 5.57
N ASN A 8 18.02 15.42 6.09
CA ASN A 8 19.15 16.06 5.43
C ASN A 8 19.45 15.47 4.04
N GLU A 9 19.29 14.16 3.86
CA GLU A 9 19.50 13.49 2.57
C GLU A 9 18.47 13.95 1.52
N CYS A 10 17.17 13.85 1.84
CA CYS A 10 16.11 14.33 0.96
C CYS A 10 16.23 15.83 0.67
N ARG A 11 16.70 16.62 1.65
CA ARG A 11 16.90 18.06 1.45
C ARG A 11 18.04 18.36 0.47
N LYS A 12 19.14 17.59 0.51
CA LYS A 12 20.23 17.71 -0.48
C LYS A 12 19.71 17.42 -1.89
N GLU A 13 19.00 16.31 -2.07
CA GLU A 13 18.39 15.95 -3.36
C GLU A 13 17.40 17.00 -3.87
N TYR A 14 16.67 17.64 -2.96
CA TYR A 14 15.66 18.64 -3.30
C TYR A 14 16.28 19.94 -3.85
N TYR A 15 17.47 20.34 -3.38
CA TYR A 15 18.13 21.59 -3.80
C TYR A 15 19.23 21.40 -4.87
N ASP A 16 19.61 20.16 -5.17
CA ASP A 16 20.61 19.85 -6.18
C ASP A 16 20.00 19.85 -7.58
N PHE A 17 20.35 20.83 -8.41
CA PHE A 17 19.87 20.97 -9.79
C PHE A 17 20.21 19.78 -10.69
N SER A 18 21.30 19.06 -10.39
CA SER A 18 21.70 17.87 -11.16
C SER A 18 20.91 16.62 -10.78
N ASN A 19 20.12 16.67 -9.70
CA ASN A 19 19.34 15.55 -9.21
C ASN A 19 17.96 15.52 -9.85
N ARG A 20 17.49 14.33 -10.28
CA ARG A 20 16.11 14.12 -10.79
C ARG A 20 15.00 14.50 -9.79
N ARG A 21 15.33 14.66 -8.50
CA ARG A 21 14.43 15.06 -7.42
C ARG A 21 14.52 16.56 -7.09
N PHE A 22 15.24 17.36 -7.88
CA PHE A 22 15.30 18.81 -7.74
C PHE A 22 13.88 19.41 -7.69
N HIS A 23 13.58 20.16 -6.63
CA HIS A 23 12.27 20.78 -6.38
C HIS A 23 11.06 19.83 -6.44
N ALA A 24 11.28 18.52 -6.30
CA ALA A 24 10.20 17.55 -6.20
C ALA A 24 9.47 17.72 -4.85
N GLN A 25 8.33 18.42 -4.87
CA GLN A 25 7.51 18.63 -3.67
C GLN A 25 7.17 17.34 -2.91
N PRO A 26 6.84 16.19 -3.55
CA PRO A 26 6.62 14.91 -2.88
C PRO A 26 7.91 14.13 -2.54
N ASN A 27 9.07 14.79 -2.43
CA ASN A 27 10.31 14.08 -2.06
C ASN A 27 10.29 13.57 -0.62
N GLY A 28 10.52 12.28 -0.45
CA GLY A 28 10.56 11.60 0.84
C GLY A 28 11.34 10.29 0.76
N CYS A 29 11.72 9.77 1.92
CA CYS A 29 12.36 8.47 2.06
C CYS A 29 11.79 7.73 3.28
N PHE A 30 12.13 6.47 3.44
CA PHE A 30 11.69 5.65 4.59
C PHE A 30 12.08 6.22 5.97
N LYS A 31 13.02 7.17 6.04
CA LYS A 31 13.42 7.85 7.28
C LYS A 31 12.50 9.02 7.66
N CYS A 32 11.96 9.76 6.69
CA CYS A 32 11.25 11.04 6.94
C CYS A 32 9.82 11.10 6.38
N ASP A 33 9.40 10.12 5.59
CA ASP A 33 8.10 10.05 4.91
C ASP A 33 7.08 9.19 5.71
N PRO A 34 5.79 9.14 5.33
CA PRO A 34 4.79 8.35 6.05
C PRO A 34 5.17 6.88 6.17
N ILE A 35 4.95 6.33 7.36
CA ILE A 35 5.17 4.92 7.65
C ILE A 35 3.96 4.12 7.16
N ILE A 36 4.22 3.01 6.46
CA ILE A 36 3.20 2.05 6.04
C ILE A 36 2.64 1.36 7.29
N LYS A 37 1.33 1.10 7.32
CA LYS A 37 0.66 0.41 8.42
C LYS A 37 -0.24 -0.68 7.88
N LEU A 38 -0.26 -1.83 8.53
CA LEU A 38 -1.24 -2.88 8.28
C LEU A 38 -2.26 -2.89 9.41
N THR A 39 -3.54 -2.83 9.05
CA THR A 39 -4.65 -2.89 10.00
C THR A 39 -5.48 -4.14 9.76
N LYS A 40 -5.97 -4.73 10.84
CA LYS A 40 -6.94 -5.83 10.79
C LYS A 40 -8.05 -5.57 11.77
N THR A 41 -9.28 -5.52 11.26
CA THR A 41 -10.47 -5.45 12.11
C THR A 41 -10.93 -6.86 12.47
N THR A 42 -11.18 -7.14 13.74
CA THR A 42 -11.71 -8.42 14.22
C THR A 42 -12.70 -8.15 15.35
N LYS A 43 -13.95 -8.62 15.22
CA LYS A 43 -15.03 -8.38 16.18
C LYS A 43 -15.18 -6.89 16.57
N GLY A 44 -15.10 -5.99 15.59
CA GLY A 44 -15.20 -4.54 15.80
C GLY A 44 -13.96 -3.86 16.39
N LYS A 45 -12.91 -4.60 16.77
CA LYS A 45 -11.64 -4.03 17.24
C LYS A 45 -10.64 -3.94 16.11
N VAL A 46 -9.96 -2.80 15.97
CA VAL A 46 -8.90 -2.58 14.99
C VAL A 46 -7.54 -2.86 15.63
N ASN A 47 -6.86 -3.89 15.13
CA ASN A 47 -5.48 -4.18 15.49
C ASN A 47 -4.54 -3.54 14.47
N TYR A 48 -3.46 -2.92 14.97
CA TYR A 48 -2.43 -2.28 14.15
C TYR A 48 -1.16 -3.09 14.22
N LEU A 49 -0.62 -3.46 13.05
CA LEU A 49 0.76 -3.86 12.91
C LEU A 49 1.52 -2.67 12.32
N SER A 50 2.28 -2.00 13.17
CA SER A 50 3.18 -0.91 12.79
C SER A 50 4.59 -1.29 13.20
N THR A 51 5.50 -1.35 12.23
CA THR A 51 6.92 -1.60 12.43
C THR A 51 7.69 -0.46 11.79
N LYS A 52 8.90 -0.17 12.30
CA LYS A 52 9.80 0.82 11.68
C LYS A 52 10.34 0.33 10.34
N ASP A 53 10.34 -0.98 10.13
CA ASP A 53 10.79 -1.61 8.90
C ASP A 53 9.58 -1.89 7.97
N PRO A 54 9.40 -1.12 6.89
CA PRO A 54 8.29 -1.28 5.96
C PRO A 54 8.33 -2.63 5.23
N GLN A 55 9.51 -3.23 5.06
CA GLN A 55 9.68 -4.48 4.34
C GLN A 55 8.88 -5.61 4.99
N LYS A 56 8.90 -5.69 6.32
CA LYS A 56 8.11 -6.68 7.08
C LYS A 56 6.61 -6.55 6.86
N ILE A 57 6.11 -5.32 6.62
CA ILE A 57 4.69 -5.10 6.33
C ILE A 57 4.37 -5.59 4.92
N LEU A 58 5.22 -5.26 3.95
CA LEU A 58 5.07 -5.71 2.56
C LEU A 58 5.09 -7.24 2.48
N GLU A 59 6.06 -7.89 3.13
CA GLU A 59 6.14 -9.35 3.22
C GLU A 59 4.90 -9.96 3.86
N LYS A 60 4.39 -9.36 4.95
CA LYS A 60 3.17 -9.83 5.60
C LYS A 60 1.95 -9.70 4.69
N VAL A 61 1.83 -8.61 3.95
CA VAL A 61 0.73 -8.40 2.98
C VAL A 61 0.84 -9.39 1.83
N ALA A 62 2.03 -9.59 1.26
CA ALA A 62 2.26 -10.58 0.22
C ALA A 62 1.89 -11.99 0.69
N PHE A 63 2.32 -12.37 1.89
CA PHE A 63 1.93 -13.64 2.50
C PHE A 63 0.41 -13.77 2.66
N LEU A 64 -0.29 -12.71 3.10
CA LEU A 64 -1.75 -12.74 3.24
C LEU A 64 -2.45 -12.92 1.89
N LEU A 65 -2.01 -12.22 0.85
CA LEU A 65 -2.53 -12.37 -0.52
C LEU A 65 -2.33 -13.81 -1.02
N PHE A 66 -1.13 -14.35 -0.84
CA PHE A 66 -0.80 -15.74 -1.19
C PHE A 66 -1.67 -16.77 -0.43
N GLN A 67 -2.05 -16.46 0.81
CA GLN A 67 -2.99 -17.27 1.60
C GLN A 67 -4.46 -17.08 1.19
N GLY A 68 -4.73 -16.46 0.04
CA GLY A 68 -6.08 -16.23 -0.48
C GLY A 68 -6.88 -15.20 0.31
N ARG A 69 -6.22 -14.32 1.08
CA ARG A 69 -6.90 -13.22 1.80
C ARG A 69 -7.10 -12.03 0.87
N ILE A 70 -8.16 -11.27 1.16
CA ILE A 70 -8.48 -10.01 0.50
C ILE A 70 -7.93 -8.86 1.36
N VAL A 71 -7.24 -7.90 0.74
CA VAL A 71 -6.59 -6.77 1.43
C VAL A 71 -6.98 -5.45 0.78
N GLY A 72 -7.26 -4.43 1.60
CA GLY A 72 -7.41 -3.05 1.14
C GLY A 72 -6.05 -2.34 1.09
N ILE A 73 -5.72 -1.72 -0.05
CA ILE A 73 -4.46 -1.02 -0.29
C ILE A 73 -4.75 0.46 -0.58
N LYS A 74 -4.13 1.36 0.19
CA LYS A 74 -4.24 2.80 -0.05
C LYS A 74 -3.38 3.21 -1.24
N GLY A 75 -4.00 3.69 -2.31
CA GLY A 75 -3.35 4.35 -3.43
C GLY A 75 -3.30 5.86 -3.26
N ILE A 76 -2.87 6.57 -4.31
CA ILE A 76 -2.78 8.05 -4.33
C ILE A 76 -4.18 8.68 -4.28
N GLY A 77 -5.12 8.14 -5.07
CA GLY A 77 -6.47 8.70 -5.25
C GLY A 77 -7.58 8.00 -4.46
N GLY A 78 -7.26 7.00 -3.64
CA GLY A 78 -8.29 6.21 -2.95
C GLY A 78 -7.76 4.90 -2.40
N TYR A 79 -8.65 3.92 -2.28
CA TYR A 79 -8.31 2.56 -1.87
C TYR A 79 -8.64 1.58 -2.99
N HIS A 80 -7.79 0.57 -3.13
CA HIS A 80 -8.04 -0.60 -3.94
C HIS A 80 -8.30 -1.79 -3.04
N ILE A 81 -9.13 -2.72 -3.49
CA ILE A 81 -9.29 -4.03 -2.87
C ILE A 81 -8.54 -5.01 -3.77
N ALA A 82 -7.61 -5.75 -3.18
CA ALA A 82 -6.71 -6.65 -3.87
C ALA A 82 -6.82 -8.07 -3.31
N CYS A 83 -6.67 -9.04 -4.19
CA CYS A 83 -6.53 -10.45 -3.86
C CYS A 83 -5.64 -11.13 -4.90
N ASP A 84 -5.26 -12.38 -4.64
CA ASP A 84 -4.66 -13.23 -5.65
C ASP A 84 -5.69 -13.52 -6.75
N ALA A 85 -5.39 -13.11 -7.99
CA ALA A 85 -6.27 -13.27 -9.14
C ALA A 85 -6.28 -14.70 -9.70
N THR A 86 -5.23 -15.48 -9.42
CA THR A 86 -5.14 -16.89 -9.82
C THR A 86 -5.96 -17.79 -8.90
N ASN A 87 -6.28 -17.31 -7.70
CA ASN A 87 -7.13 -18.02 -6.74
C ASN A 87 -8.62 -17.76 -7.02
N ILE A 88 -9.21 -18.65 -7.82
CA ILE A 88 -10.62 -18.59 -8.25
C ILE A 88 -11.57 -18.47 -7.04
N ALA A 89 -11.30 -19.19 -5.95
CA ALA A 89 -12.14 -19.16 -4.75
C ALA A 89 -12.13 -17.77 -4.10
N THR A 90 -10.96 -17.16 -3.95
CA THR A 90 -10.84 -15.80 -3.40
C THR A 90 -11.47 -14.75 -4.30
N VAL A 91 -11.32 -14.86 -5.63
CA VAL A 91 -11.96 -13.95 -6.58
C VAL A 91 -13.48 -14.04 -6.47
N LYS A 92 -14.05 -15.25 -6.34
CA LYS A 92 -15.48 -15.45 -6.15
C LYS A 92 -15.97 -14.80 -4.85
N LEU A 93 -15.25 -15.01 -3.74
CA LEU A 93 -15.55 -14.36 -2.45
C LEU A 93 -15.53 -12.83 -2.57
N LEU A 94 -14.56 -12.26 -3.29
CA LEU A 94 -14.47 -10.83 -3.51
C LEU A 94 -15.70 -10.30 -4.28
N ARG A 95 -16.10 -10.99 -5.37
CA ARG A 95 -17.30 -10.62 -6.15
C ARG A 95 -18.56 -10.61 -5.30
N GLU A 96 -18.74 -11.64 -4.48
CA GLU A 96 -19.88 -11.76 -3.56
C GLU A 96 -19.88 -10.62 -2.53
N SER A 97 -18.72 -10.31 -1.93
CA SER A 97 -18.62 -9.21 -0.96
C SER A 97 -18.89 -7.82 -1.56
N GLU A 98 -18.48 -7.60 -2.81
CA GLU A 98 -18.64 -6.33 -3.52
C GLU A 98 -19.98 -6.22 -4.26
N ARG A 99 -20.78 -7.30 -4.26
CA ARG A 99 -22.03 -7.43 -5.06
C ARG A 99 -21.80 -7.13 -6.55
N LYS A 100 -20.63 -7.50 -7.08
CA LYS A 100 -20.20 -7.27 -8.47
C LYS A 100 -20.14 -8.61 -9.23
N THR A 101 -21.30 -9.09 -9.67
CA THR A 101 -21.46 -10.43 -10.25
C THR A 101 -20.70 -10.60 -11.57
N TYR A 102 -20.80 -9.63 -12.49
CA TYR A 102 -20.24 -9.73 -13.85
C TYR A 102 -19.25 -8.62 -14.21
N GLN A 103 -18.99 -7.67 -13.32
CA GLN A 103 -18.08 -6.57 -13.62
C GLN A 103 -16.64 -7.09 -13.78
N ALA A 104 -15.95 -6.69 -14.84
CA ALA A 104 -14.54 -7.02 -15.01
C ALA A 104 -13.69 -6.43 -13.86
N PHE A 105 -12.73 -7.21 -13.37
CA PHE A 105 -11.71 -6.71 -12.45
C PHE A 105 -10.44 -6.38 -13.22
N CYS A 106 -9.72 -5.38 -12.74
CA CYS A 106 -8.39 -5.06 -13.26
C CYS A 106 -7.42 -6.16 -12.81
N TYR A 107 -6.68 -6.71 -13.75
CA TYR A 107 -5.63 -7.70 -13.53
C TYR A 107 -4.54 -7.48 -14.57
N ASN A 108 -3.28 -7.68 -14.19
CA ASN A 108 -2.14 -7.57 -15.09
C ASN A 108 -1.33 -8.86 -15.02
N ASP A 109 -1.17 -9.52 -16.16
CA ASP A 109 -0.48 -10.81 -16.33
C ASP A 109 1.02 -10.65 -16.66
N ARG A 110 1.54 -9.42 -16.58
CA ARG A 110 2.92 -9.06 -16.95
C ARG A 110 3.85 -8.92 -15.76
#